data_AF-A0A9Q2UPR4-F1
#
_entry.id   AF-A0A9Q2UPR4-F1
#
_cell.length_a   1.000
_cell.length_b   1.000
_cell.length_c   1.000
_cell.angle_alpha   90.00
_cell.angle_beta   90.00
_cell.angle_gamma   90.00
#
_symmetry.space_group_name_H-M   'P 1'
#
loop_
_entity.id
_entity.type
_entity.pdbx_description
1 polymer ?
#
loop_
_entity_poly.entity_id
_entity_poly.type
_entity_poly.pdbx_seq_one_letter_code
_entity_poly.pdbx_strand_id
1 'polypeptide(L)'
;MSDTEPVTDADDAGYPSLPATSWAVLGMLTLGEGLTGYDLKKWADWSIGFFYWSPSISQVYGELKKLEASGLVESEMVSEPGERGRRVYTITARGTRAVRNWSRDAPVEQPVLKHGLLLRLWMGHLNEPEQLKALVQSHIDNMEDLRQRAQLHGDHATREPAWAFSKMSLKWAQRYYQSEIDLAKELLADIDDAAETLSRVRERDELGNPIPEVAGSWRDVEDFVQGLGKGEQG
;
A
#
# COMPACT_ATOMS: atom_id res chain seq x y z
N MET A 1 11.01 -50.13 28.69
CA MET A 1 11.40 -49.53 27.40
C MET A 1 10.16 -49.55 26.54
N SER A 2 9.50 -48.40 26.45
CA SER A 2 8.33 -48.17 25.58
C SER A 2 8.77 -47.09 24.62
N ASP A 3 8.90 -47.48 23.35
CA ASP A 3 9.37 -46.64 22.27
C ASP A 3 8.56 -45.35 22.18
N THR A 4 9.29 -44.23 22.24
CA THR A 4 8.76 -42.92 21.88
C THR A 4 8.95 -42.80 20.38
N GLU A 5 7.90 -43.05 19.61
CA GLU A 5 7.91 -42.70 18.19
C GLU A 5 8.06 -41.17 18.05
N PRO A 6 8.93 -40.68 17.17
CA PRO A 6 9.04 -39.25 16.91
C PRO A 6 7.81 -38.80 16.14
N VAL A 7 7.06 -37.85 16.70
CA VAL A 7 6.06 -37.10 15.94
C VAL A 7 6.80 -36.31 14.89
N THR A 8 6.79 -36.80 13.65
CA THR A 8 7.31 -36.13 12.47
C THR A 8 6.48 -34.87 12.22
N ASP A 9 7.01 -33.72 12.60
CA ASP A 9 6.49 -32.37 12.30
C ASP A 9 6.80 -32.01 10.82
N ALA A 10 6.36 -32.87 9.90
CA ALA A 10 6.78 -32.87 8.49
C ALA A 10 5.70 -32.38 7.51
N ASP A 11 4.65 -31.67 7.97
CA ASP A 11 3.45 -31.40 7.15
C ASP A 11 2.96 -29.94 7.15
N ASP A 12 3.80 -28.93 7.44
CA ASP A 12 3.38 -27.51 7.33
C ASP A 12 4.39 -26.65 6.56
N ALA A 13 4.80 -27.13 5.37
CA ALA A 13 5.63 -26.36 4.44
C ALA A 13 4.89 -25.21 3.74
N GLY A 14 3.60 -25.01 4.05
CA GLY A 14 2.77 -23.95 3.50
C GLY A 14 2.52 -22.81 4.48
N TYR A 15 1.74 -21.83 4.02
CA TYR A 15 1.14 -20.81 4.86
C TYR A 15 -0.37 -20.72 4.51
N PRO A 16 -1.25 -20.42 5.49
CA PRO A 16 -2.68 -20.33 5.23
C PRO A 16 -3.00 -19.19 4.25
N SER A 17 -4.08 -19.32 3.49
CA SER A 17 -4.61 -18.21 2.69
C SER A 17 -5.23 -17.16 3.60
N LEU A 18 -4.53 -16.07 3.84
CA LEU A 18 -4.99 -14.92 4.63
C LEU A 18 -4.97 -13.64 3.79
N PRO A 19 -5.89 -12.69 4.03
CA PRO A 19 -5.79 -11.38 3.44
C PRO A 19 -4.56 -10.66 4.01
N ALA A 20 -4.00 -9.73 3.23
CA ALA A 20 -2.79 -9.03 3.60
C ALA A 20 -2.88 -8.21 4.90
N THR A 21 -4.07 -7.72 5.28
CA THR A 21 -4.26 -7.12 6.62
C THR A 21 -3.89 -8.10 7.73
N SER A 22 -4.25 -9.38 7.61
CA SER A 22 -3.93 -10.37 8.65
C SER A 22 -2.42 -10.62 8.71
N TRP A 23 -1.73 -10.61 7.56
CA TRP A 23 -0.26 -10.71 7.52
C TRP A 23 0.42 -9.51 8.20
N ALA A 24 -0.08 -8.30 7.96
CA ALA A 24 0.39 -7.10 8.63
C ALA A 24 0.17 -7.16 10.15
N VAL A 25 -1.01 -7.64 10.60
CA VAL A 25 -1.31 -7.84 12.02
C VAL A 25 -0.39 -8.88 12.66
N LEU A 26 -0.20 -10.04 12.02
CA LEU A 26 0.74 -11.07 12.51
C LEU A 26 2.16 -10.52 12.58
N GLY A 27 2.63 -9.83 11.53
CA GLY A 27 3.96 -9.23 11.48
C GLY A 27 4.21 -8.27 12.65
N MET A 28 3.26 -7.38 12.97
CA MET A 28 3.39 -6.48 14.13
C MET A 28 3.47 -7.24 15.45
N LEU A 29 2.66 -8.29 15.62
CA LEU A 29 2.67 -9.10 16.85
C LEU A 29 3.97 -9.92 17.04
N THR A 30 4.81 -10.08 16.00
CA THR A 30 6.11 -10.77 16.15
C THR A 30 7.15 -9.97 16.93
N LEU A 31 6.89 -8.69 17.23
CA LEU A 31 7.84 -7.80 17.88
C LEU A 31 7.87 -7.90 19.42
N GLY A 32 7.24 -8.95 19.96
CA GLY A 32 7.55 -9.50 21.28
C GLY A 32 6.74 -8.94 22.44
N GLU A 33 5.94 -7.89 22.23
CA GLU A 33 5.00 -7.37 23.22
C GLU A 33 3.55 -7.75 22.89
N GLY A 34 2.76 -7.98 23.93
CA GLY A 34 1.32 -8.11 23.77
C GLY A 34 0.72 -6.76 23.40
N LEU A 35 -0.05 -6.71 22.32
CA LEU A 35 -0.62 -5.47 21.79
C LEU A 35 -2.14 -5.45 21.91
N THR A 36 -2.72 -4.30 22.24
CA THR A 36 -4.17 -4.11 22.06
C THR A 36 -4.49 -3.87 20.58
N GLY A 37 -5.77 -4.02 20.20
CA GLY A 37 -6.21 -3.65 18.85
C GLY A 37 -5.97 -2.16 18.53
N TYR A 38 -5.94 -1.30 19.55
CA TYR A 38 -5.61 0.12 19.39
C TYR A 38 -4.12 0.33 19.12
N ASP A 39 -3.25 -0.39 19.83
CA ASP A 39 -1.80 -0.32 19.62
C ASP A 39 -1.43 -0.77 18.20
N LEU A 40 -2.03 -1.87 17.73
CA LEU A 40 -1.87 -2.35 16.36
C LEU A 40 -2.32 -1.32 15.32
N LYS A 41 -3.46 -0.64 15.55
CA LYS A 41 -3.92 0.43 14.66
C LYS A 41 -2.94 1.60 14.62
N LYS A 42 -2.47 2.04 15.80
CA LYS A 42 -1.53 3.14 15.95
C LYS A 42 -0.20 2.83 15.27
N TRP A 43 0.28 1.59 15.40
CA TRP A 43 1.50 1.15 14.74
C TRP A 43 1.31 1.07 13.23
N ALA A 44 0.18 0.53 12.75
CA ALA A 44 -0.11 0.51 11.33
C ALA A 44 -0.13 1.92 10.71
N ASP A 45 -0.66 2.92 11.41
CA ASP A 45 -0.62 4.32 10.96
C ASP A 45 0.80 4.92 10.91
N TRP A 46 1.70 4.44 11.76
CA TRP A 46 3.06 4.96 11.86
C TRP A 46 4.04 4.30 10.90
N SER A 47 3.72 3.14 10.34
CA SER A 47 4.64 2.39 9.47
C SER A 47 3.98 1.87 8.21
N ILE A 48 3.04 0.93 8.34
CA ILE A 48 2.44 0.18 7.24
C ILE A 48 1.62 1.08 6.32
N GLY A 49 0.92 2.08 6.87
CA GLY A 49 0.07 2.99 6.11
C GLY A 49 0.77 3.85 5.06
N PHE A 50 2.11 3.88 5.04
CA PHE A 50 2.88 4.62 4.04
C PHE A 50 3.16 3.84 2.75
N PHE A 51 3.09 2.50 2.78
CA PHE A 51 3.37 1.65 1.61
C PHE A 51 2.28 0.61 1.35
N TYR A 52 1.32 0.51 2.26
CA TYR A 52 0.12 -0.32 2.15
C TYR A 52 -1.09 0.49 2.58
N TRP A 53 -2.27 -0.12 2.73
CA TRP A 53 -3.37 0.57 3.39
C TRP A 53 -3.22 0.47 4.91
N SER A 54 -3.56 1.56 5.61
CA SER A 54 -3.82 1.48 7.05
C SER A 54 -5.22 0.92 7.27
N PRO A 55 -5.38 -0.26 7.90
CA PRO A 55 -6.70 -0.82 8.17
C PRO A 55 -7.44 0.06 9.20
N SER A 56 -8.77 0.14 9.07
CA SER A 56 -9.60 0.75 10.12
C SER A 56 -9.50 -0.03 11.42
N ILE A 57 -9.85 0.62 12.55
CA ILE A 57 -9.87 -0.06 13.84
C ILE A 57 -10.82 -1.28 13.85
N SER A 58 -11.96 -1.17 13.16
CA SER A 58 -12.92 -2.27 13.04
C SER A 58 -12.37 -3.42 12.19
N GLN A 59 -11.60 -3.13 11.14
CA GLN A 59 -10.89 -4.15 10.35
C GLN A 59 -9.84 -4.85 11.20
N VAL A 60 -9.03 -4.12 12.00
CA VAL A 60 -8.04 -4.73 12.91
C VAL A 60 -8.71 -5.71 13.87
N TYR A 61 -9.79 -5.31 14.55
CA TYR A 61 -10.52 -6.23 15.44
C TYR A 61 -11.17 -7.41 14.70
N GLY A 62 -11.66 -7.18 13.48
CA GLY A 62 -12.19 -8.23 12.62
C GLY A 62 -11.15 -9.29 12.27
N GLU A 63 -9.93 -8.86 11.94
CA GLU A 63 -8.82 -9.76 11.62
C GLU A 63 -8.29 -10.47 12.87
N LEU A 64 -8.15 -9.79 14.00
CA LEU A 64 -7.74 -10.42 15.27
C LEU A 64 -8.68 -11.55 15.68
N LYS A 65 -10.00 -11.36 15.52
CA LYS A 65 -10.99 -12.42 15.78
C LYS A 65 -10.79 -13.64 14.88
N LYS A 66 -10.50 -13.44 13.59
CA LYS A 66 -10.26 -14.54 12.64
C LYS A 66 -8.95 -15.26 12.94
N LEU A 67 -7.90 -14.51 13.27
CA LEU A 67 -6.58 -15.04 13.61
C LEU A 67 -6.63 -15.86 14.91
N GLU A 68 -7.40 -15.39 15.90
CA GLU A 68 -7.65 -16.11 17.15
C GLU A 68 -8.44 -17.40 16.91
N ALA A 69 -9.52 -17.34 16.12
CA ALA A 69 -10.28 -18.53 15.74
C ALA A 69 -9.43 -19.56 14.96
N SER A 70 -8.37 -19.11 14.28
CA SER A 70 -7.44 -19.96 13.53
C SER A 70 -6.25 -20.45 14.38
N GLY A 71 -6.17 -20.06 15.65
CA GLY A 71 -5.08 -20.41 16.57
C GLY A 71 -3.72 -19.77 16.23
N LEU A 72 -3.72 -18.69 15.44
CA LEU A 72 -2.50 -17.95 15.06
C LEU A 72 -2.17 -16.84 16.06
N VAL A 73 -3.18 -16.38 16.80
CA VAL A 73 -3.09 -15.36 17.83
C VAL A 73 -3.86 -15.85 19.05
N GLU A 74 -3.43 -15.50 20.24
CA GLU A 74 -4.16 -15.67 21.49
C GLU A 74 -4.41 -14.32 22.13
N SER A 75 -5.37 -14.25 23.06
CA SER A 75 -5.66 -13.02 23.78
C SER A 75 -5.95 -13.26 25.25
N GLU A 76 -5.67 -12.23 26.05
CA GLU A 76 -5.94 -12.21 27.48
C GLU A 76 -6.51 -10.86 27.91
N MET A 77 -7.27 -10.87 28.99
CA MET A 77 -7.78 -9.66 29.63
C MET A 77 -6.79 -9.20 30.70
N VAL A 78 -6.08 -8.12 30.43
CA VAL A 78 -5.15 -7.50 31.37
C VAL A 78 -5.87 -6.34 32.06
N SER A 79 -5.92 -6.35 33.39
CA SER A 79 -6.57 -5.30 34.18
C SER A 79 -5.63 -4.84 35.28
N GLU A 80 -5.42 -3.53 35.40
CA GLU A 80 -4.80 -2.93 36.58
C GLU A 80 -5.88 -2.62 37.64
N PRO A 81 -5.53 -2.63 38.95
CA PRO A 81 -6.51 -2.32 40.00
C PRO A 81 -7.13 -0.93 39.81
N GLY A 82 -8.44 -0.89 39.56
CA GLY A 82 -9.19 0.35 39.37
C GLY A 82 -9.36 0.80 37.92
N GLU A 83 -8.79 0.09 36.94
CA GLU A 83 -8.96 0.37 35.52
C GLU A 83 -9.89 -0.61 34.82
N ARG A 84 -10.49 -0.16 33.71
CA ARG A 84 -11.25 -1.02 32.81
C ARG A 84 -10.27 -1.95 32.09
N GLY A 85 -10.43 -3.26 32.27
CA GLY A 85 -9.57 -4.25 31.64
C GLY A 85 -9.43 -4.07 30.12
N ARG A 86 -8.21 -4.23 29.62
CA ARG A 86 -7.87 -4.17 28.19
C ARG A 86 -7.59 -5.57 27.66
N ARG A 87 -8.04 -5.83 26.43
CA ARG A 87 -7.74 -7.09 25.74
C ARG A 87 -6.44 -6.95 24.99
N VAL A 88 -5.47 -7.78 25.36
CA VAL A 88 -4.12 -7.83 24.79
C VAL A 88 -4.03 -9.09 23.94
N TYR A 89 -3.37 -8.98 22.78
CA TYR A 89 -3.19 -10.06 21.82
C TYR A 89 -1.70 -10.39 21.68
N THR A 90 -1.40 -11.69 21.59
CA THR A 90 -0.04 -12.22 21.44
C THR A 90 -0.03 -13.25 20.31
N ILE A 91 1.01 -13.26 19.49
CA ILE A 91 1.15 -14.24 18.41
C ILE A 91 1.53 -15.61 18.98
N THR A 92 0.92 -16.68 18.46
CA THR A 92 1.29 -18.05 18.85
C THR A 92 2.53 -18.53 18.10
N ALA A 93 3.13 -19.63 18.54
CA ALA A 93 4.22 -20.30 17.80
C ALA A 93 3.78 -20.67 16.37
N ARG A 94 2.53 -21.10 16.20
CA ARG A 94 1.93 -21.39 14.89
C ARG A 94 1.78 -20.12 14.04
N GLY A 95 1.30 -19.03 14.62
CA GLY A 95 1.22 -17.72 13.95
C GLY A 95 2.58 -17.23 13.46
N THR A 96 3.61 -17.41 14.28
CA THR A 96 4.99 -17.02 13.96
C THR A 96 5.56 -17.82 12.80
N ARG A 97 5.31 -19.14 12.75
CA ARG A 97 5.69 -19.98 11.60
C ARG A 97 4.93 -19.56 10.34
N ALA A 98 3.62 -19.33 10.44
CA ALA A 98 2.79 -18.92 9.31
C ALA A 98 3.29 -17.62 8.65
N VAL A 99 3.51 -16.54 9.43
CA VAL A 99 3.98 -15.26 8.87
C VAL A 99 5.43 -15.33 8.36
N ARG A 100 6.26 -16.21 8.96
CA ARG A 100 7.62 -16.47 8.49
C ARG A 100 7.64 -17.20 7.15
N ASN A 101 6.79 -18.20 6.97
CA ASN A 101 6.68 -18.93 5.70
C ASN A 101 6.11 -17.99 4.62
N TRP A 102 5.02 -17.28 4.92
CA TRP A 102 4.44 -16.32 3.97
C TRP A 102 5.43 -15.25 3.51
N SER A 103 6.13 -14.59 4.45
CA SER A 103 7.07 -13.51 4.08
C SER A 103 8.31 -13.99 3.31
N ARG A 104 8.58 -15.30 3.31
CA ARG A 104 9.69 -15.93 2.57
C ARG A 104 9.27 -16.45 1.20
N ASP A 105 8.12 -17.10 1.16
CA ASP A 105 7.76 -18.00 0.06
C ASP A 105 6.63 -17.45 -0.83
N ALA A 106 5.91 -16.41 -0.38
CA ALA A 106 4.88 -15.80 -1.19
C ALA A 106 5.45 -15.14 -2.46
N PRO A 107 4.78 -15.27 -3.62
CA PRO A 107 5.21 -14.60 -4.83
C PRO A 107 5.32 -13.09 -4.64
N VAL A 108 6.36 -12.49 -5.22
CA VAL A 108 6.52 -11.04 -5.24
C VAL A 108 5.59 -10.47 -6.31
N GLU A 109 4.51 -9.82 -5.87
CA GLU A 109 3.56 -9.16 -6.76
C GLU A 109 4.06 -7.77 -7.19
N GLN A 110 3.63 -7.34 -8.38
CA GLN A 110 3.84 -5.95 -8.80
C GLN A 110 2.96 -5.01 -7.96
N PRO A 111 3.49 -3.87 -7.49
CA PRO A 111 2.68 -2.85 -6.83
C PRO A 111 1.56 -2.35 -7.75
N VAL A 112 0.32 -2.28 -7.23
CA VAL A 112 -0.83 -1.75 -7.98
C VAL A 112 -0.90 -0.24 -7.80
N LEU A 113 -0.70 0.50 -8.88
CA LEU A 113 -0.85 1.96 -8.89
C LEU A 113 -2.32 2.37 -9.06
N LYS A 114 -2.93 2.95 -8.02
CA LYS A 114 -4.27 3.56 -8.08
C LYS A 114 -4.16 5.06 -7.87
N HIS A 115 -3.87 5.80 -8.94
CA HIS A 115 -3.50 7.21 -8.84
C HIS A 115 -4.66 8.17 -9.16
N GLY A 116 -5.28 8.74 -8.13
CA GLY A 116 -6.45 9.61 -8.28
C GLY A 116 -6.20 10.90 -9.07
N LEU A 117 -5.06 11.59 -8.85
CA LEU A 117 -4.71 12.79 -9.61
C LEU A 117 -4.52 12.48 -11.11
N LEU A 118 -3.67 11.51 -11.46
CA LEU A 118 -3.42 11.14 -12.85
C LEU A 118 -4.71 10.74 -13.59
N LEU A 119 -5.65 10.05 -12.93
CA LEU A 119 -6.95 9.75 -13.52
C LEU A 119 -7.72 11.03 -13.89
N ARG A 120 -7.63 12.08 -13.07
CA ARG A 120 -8.26 13.39 -13.36
C ARG A 120 -7.52 14.13 -14.47
N LEU A 121 -6.19 14.10 -14.49
CA LEU A 121 -5.37 14.69 -15.57
C LEU A 121 -5.59 13.99 -16.91
N TRP A 122 -5.79 12.66 -16.90
CA TRP A 122 -6.15 11.89 -18.09
C TRP A 122 -7.47 12.39 -18.71
N MET A 123 -8.39 12.90 -17.89
CA MET A 123 -9.62 13.60 -18.32
C MET A 123 -9.41 15.12 -18.46
N GLY A 124 -8.18 15.58 -18.66
CA GLY A 124 -7.82 16.99 -18.69
C GLY A 124 -8.58 17.79 -19.74
N HIS A 125 -8.98 17.16 -20.85
CA HIS A 125 -9.79 17.77 -21.90
C HIS A 125 -11.18 18.28 -21.46
N LEU A 126 -11.64 17.87 -20.28
CA LEU A 126 -12.89 18.31 -19.66
C LEU A 126 -12.71 19.47 -18.67
N ASN A 127 -11.51 20.02 -18.52
CA ASN A 127 -11.17 20.97 -17.47
C ASN A 127 -10.31 22.12 -18.00
N GLU A 128 -10.36 23.25 -17.31
CA GLU A 128 -9.43 24.37 -17.56
C GLU A 128 -8.02 24.04 -17.03
N PRO A 129 -6.95 24.41 -17.75
CA PRO A 129 -5.57 24.13 -17.34
C PRO A 129 -5.23 24.62 -15.94
N GLU A 130 -5.70 25.82 -15.56
CA GLU A 130 -5.48 26.41 -14.24
C GLU A 130 -6.12 25.58 -13.12
N GLN A 131 -7.29 25.00 -13.38
CA GLN A 131 -7.96 24.13 -12.42
C GLN A 131 -7.18 22.83 -12.24
N LEU A 132 -6.62 22.26 -13.32
CA LEU A 132 -5.77 21.06 -13.24
C LEU A 132 -4.48 21.35 -12.46
N LYS A 133 -3.82 22.50 -12.71
CA LYS A 133 -2.64 22.93 -11.96
C LYS A 133 -2.91 23.10 -10.47
N ALA A 134 -4.08 23.63 -10.10
CA ALA A 134 -4.47 23.73 -8.69
C ALA A 134 -4.62 22.35 -8.01
N LEU A 135 -5.06 21.33 -8.75
CA LEU A 135 -5.12 19.95 -8.24
C LEU A 135 -3.73 19.36 -8.06
N VAL A 136 -2.83 19.60 -9.00
CA VAL A 136 -1.42 19.19 -8.91
C VAL A 136 -0.76 19.84 -7.71
N GLN A 137 -0.97 21.15 -7.48
CA GLN A 137 -0.44 21.84 -6.31
C GLN A 137 -0.98 21.25 -5.01
N SER A 138 -2.30 20.99 -4.94
CA SER A 138 -2.90 20.34 -3.77
C SER A 138 -2.33 18.95 -3.51
N HIS A 139 -1.99 18.20 -4.57
CA HIS A 139 -1.33 16.89 -4.46
C HIS A 139 0.10 17.02 -3.95
N ILE A 140 0.88 17.98 -4.45
CA ILE A 140 2.22 18.28 -3.96
C ILE A 140 2.18 18.56 -2.45
N ASP A 141 1.27 19.43 -2.00
CA ASP A 141 1.14 19.78 -0.57
C ASP A 141 0.81 18.54 0.28
N ASN A 142 -0.08 17.66 -0.20
CA ASN A 142 -0.41 16.40 0.47
C ASN A 142 0.79 15.44 0.53
N MET A 143 1.58 15.34 -0.55
CA MET A 143 2.77 14.50 -0.59
C MET A 143 3.88 15.04 0.30
N GLU A 144 3.99 16.37 0.45
CA GLU A 144 4.93 16.99 1.38
C GLU A 144 4.60 16.63 2.84
N ASP A 145 3.33 16.65 3.25
CA ASP A 145 2.90 16.18 4.58
C ASP A 145 3.29 14.71 4.79
N LEU A 146 2.94 13.83 3.85
CA LEU A 146 3.27 12.41 3.95
C LEU A 146 4.78 12.15 4.01
N ARG A 147 5.57 12.86 3.19
CA ARG A 147 7.04 12.79 3.20
C ARG A 147 7.59 13.19 4.56
N GLN A 148 7.11 14.29 5.13
CA GLN A 148 7.55 14.78 6.44
C GLN A 148 7.18 13.81 7.57
N ARG A 149 5.97 13.26 7.54
CA ARG A 149 5.52 12.26 8.52
C ARG A 149 6.33 10.97 8.43
N ALA A 150 6.58 10.46 7.23
CA ALA A 150 7.40 9.26 7.03
C ALA A 150 8.83 9.47 7.56
N GLN A 151 9.41 10.66 7.31
CA GLN A 151 10.71 11.04 7.85
C GLN A 151 10.70 11.08 9.39
N LEU A 152 9.73 11.77 9.99
CA LEU A 152 9.60 11.89 11.44
C LEU A 152 9.50 10.51 12.11
N HIS A 153 8.65 9.63 11.60
CA HIS A 153 8.54 8.26 12.11
C HIS A 153 9.84 7.46 11.92
N GLY A 154 10.53 7.62 10.78
CA GLY A 154 11.79 6.96 10.50
C GLY A 154 12.93 7.39 11.44
N ASP A 155 12.98 8.66 11.80
CA ASP A 155 13.98 9.21 12.72
C ASP A 155 13.76 8.72 14.16
N HIS A 156 12.51 8.63 14.60
CA HIS A 156 12.15 8.11 15.91
C HIS A 156 12.25 6.59 16.05
N ALA A 157 12.24 5.83 14.95
CA ALA A 157 12.43 4.38 14.96
C ALA A 157 13.86 3.91 15.31
N THR A 158 14.81 4.83 15.50
CA THR A 158 16.21 4.53 15.88
C THR A 158 16.39 3.94 17.29
N ARG A 159 15.37 4.08 18.14
CA ARG A 159 15.46 3.73 19.56
C ARG A 159 15.34 2.24 19.85
N GLU A 160 14.84 1.47 18.88
CA GLU A 160 14.60 0.03 19.00
C GLU A 160 15.28 -0.71 17.83
N PRO A 161 16.37 -1.46 18.07
CA PRO A 161 17.06 -2.24 17.03
C PRO A 161 16.14 -3.20 16.25
N ALA A 162 15.12 -3.78 16.90
CA ALA A 162 14.15 -4.66 16.24
C ALA A 162 13.34 -3.96 15.14
N TRP A 163 13.28 -2.62 15.13
CA TRP A 163 12.55 -1.84 14.13
C TRP A 163 13.40 -1.45 12.92
N ALA A 164 14.61 -1.98 12.76
CA ALA A 164 15.50 -1.64 11.65
C ALA A 164 14.84 -1.82 10.26
N PHE A 165 14.07 -2.89 10.06
CA PHE A 165 13.35 -3.13 8.80
C PHE A 165 12.12 -2.21 8.62
N SER A 166 11.40 -1.90 9.68
CA SER A 166 10.33 -0.89 9.66
C SER A 166 10.88 0.50 9.32
N LYS A 167 12.09 0.83 9.80
CA LYS A 167 12.79 2.06 9.41
C LYS A 167 13.19 2.05 7.93
N MET A 168 13.60 0.90 7.40
CA MET A 168 13.92 0.75 5.98
C MET A 168 12.71 1.07 5.11
N SER A 169 11.52 0.55 5.44
CA SER A 169 10.29 0.85 4.68
C SER A 169 9.88 2.32 4.78
N LEU A 170 10.05 2.96 5.95
CA LEU A 170 9.80 4.39 6.12
C LEU A 170 10.74 5.27 5.27
N LYS A 171 12.02 4.91 5.18
CA LYS A 171 12.96 5.58 4.27
C LYS A 171 12.58 5.41 2.81
N TRP A 172 12.08 4.23 2.43
CA TRP A 172 11.56 4.01 1.08
C TRP A 172 10.36 4.93 0.81
N ALA A 173 9.40 5.01 1.74
CA ALA A 173 8.23 5.87 1.59
C ALA A 173 8.60 7.35 1.48
N GLN A 174 9.53 7.84 2.30
CA GLN A 174 10.03 9.21 2.19
C GLN A 174 10.58 9.52 0.78
N ARG A 175 11.37 8.60 0.22
CA ARG A 175 11.94 8.75 -1.14
C ARG A 175 10.88 8.66 -2.22
N TYR A 176 9.91 7.75 -2.04
CA TYR A 176 8.78 7.62 -2.93
C TYR A 176 7.99 8.93 -3.01
N TYR A 177 7.60 9.52 -1.87
CA TYR A 177 6.87 10.78 -1.86
C TYR A 177 7.71 11.95 -2.39
N GLN A 178 9.03 11.93 -2.19
CA GLN A 178 9.90 12.91 -2.84
C GLN A 178 9.84 12.78 -4.37
N SER A 179 9.98 11.57 -4.90
CA SER A 179 9.90 11.32 -6.33
C SER A 179 8.53 11.72 -6.89
N GLU A 180 7.46 11.46 -6.16
CA GLU A 180 6.10 11.84 -6.52
C GLU A 180 5.94 13.36 -6.59
N ILE A 181 6.52 14.11 -5.65
CA ILE A 181 6.54 15.58 -5.68
C ILE A 181 7.29 16.09 -6.91
N ASP A 182 8.43 15.49 -7.23
CA ASP A 182 9.27 15.91 -8.35
C ASP A 182 8.54 15.66 -9.69
N LEU A 183 7.95 14.47 -9.86
CA LEU A 183 7.09 14.15 -11.01
C LEU A 183 5.87 15.09 -11.09
N ALA A 184 5.21 15.38 -9.97
CA ALA A 184 4.06 16.28 -9.96
C ALA A 184 4.43 17.71 -10.36
N LYS A 185 5.65 18.18 -10.06
CA LYS A 185 6.11 19.50 -10.53
C LYS A 185 6.31 19.53 -12.04
N GLU A 186 6.79 18.44 -12.63
CA GLU A 186 6.92 18.31 -14.09
C GLU A 186 5.54 18.36 -14.78
N LEU A 187 4.53 17.75 -14.18
CA LEU A 187 3.15 17.77 -14.70
C LEU A 187 2.59 19.20 -14.87
N LEU A 188 3.08 20.20 -14.13
CA LEU A 188 2.61 21.58 -14.29
C LEU A 188 2.95 22.14 -15.68
N ALA A 189 4.13 21.79 -16.21
CA ALA A 189 4.54 22.15 -17.57
C ALA A 189 3.84 21.27 -18.61
N ASP A 190 3.71 19.96 -18.34
CA ASP A 190 3.02 19.03 -19.24
C ASP A 190 1.54 19.44 -19.46
N ILE A 191 0.90 20.03 -18.45
CA ILE A 191 -0.46 20.57 -18.58
C ILE A 191 -0.51 21.73 -19.59
N ASP A 192 0.50 22.61 -19.61
CA ASP A 192 0.56 23.71 -20.58
C ASP A 192 0.72 23.18 -22.00
N ASP A 193 1.65 22.23 -22.20
CA ASP A 193 1.89 21.62 -23.49
C ASP A 193 0.66 20.83 -24.01
N ALA A 194 -0.01 20.11 -23.10
CA ALA A 194 -1.23 19.39 -23.41
C ALA A 194 -2.39 20.34 -23.74
N ALA A 195 -2.53 21.45 -23.00
CA ALA A 195 -3.54 22.47 -23.26
C ALA A 195 -3.31 23.18 -24.60
N GLU A 196 -2.06 23.52 -24.93
CA GLU A 196 -1.71 24.09 -26.23
C GLU A 196 -2.08 23.11 -27.35
N THR A 197 -1.74 21.83 -27.19
CA THR A 197 -2.09 20.79 -28.17
C THR A 197 -3.60 20.66 -28.32
N LEU A 198 -4.35 20.62 -27.21
CA LEU A 198 -5.81 20.51 -27.21
C LEU A 198 -6.49 21.73 -27.84
N SER A 199 -5.90 22.92 -27.74
CA SER A 199 -6.43 24.13 -28.37
C SER A 199 -6.48 24.04 -29.91
N ARG A 200 -5.70 23.14 -30.50
CA ARG A 200 -5.63 22.90 -31.95
C ARG A 200 -6.74 21.97 -32.46
N VAL A 201 -7.55 21.36 -31.57
CA VAL A 201 -8.69 20.55 -31.97
C VAL A 201 -9.68 21.38 -32.78
N ARG A 202 -10.01 20.91 -33.99
CA ARG A 202 -10.82 21.65 -34.96
C ARG A 202 -12.31 21.61 -34.67
N GLU A 203 -12.81 20.48 -34.19
CA GLU A 203 -14.23 20.21 -34.02
C GLU A 203 -14.54 19.76 -32.60
N ARG A 204 -15.67 20.26 -32.08
CA ARG A 204 -16.19 19.91 -30.76
C ARG A 204 -17.68 19.63 -30.87
N ASP A 205 -18.18 18.74 -30.02
CA ASP A 205 -19.61 18.46 -29.93
C ASP A 205 -20.38 19.56 -29.18
N GLU A 206 -21.70 19.40 -29.04
CA GLU A 206 -22.58 20.35 -28.34
C GLU A 206 -22.22 20.56 -26.86
N LEU A 207 -21.50 19.61 -26.25
CA LEU A 207 -21.05 19.66 -24.87
C LEU A 207 -19.60 20.18 -24.75
N GLY A 208 -18.95 20.51 -25.87
CA GLY A 208 -17.58 21.01 -25.94
C GLY A 208 -16.50 19.93 -25.94
N ASN A 209 -16.87 18.64 -26.02
CA ASN A 209 -15.89 17.55 -26.07
C ASN A 209 -15.18 17.52 -27.43
N PRO A 210 -13.86 17.21 -27.46
CA PRO A 210 -13.12 17.13 -28.72
C PRO A 210 -13.62 15.96 -29.59
N ILE A 211 -13.88 16.22 -30.87
CA ILE A 211 -14.21 15.18 -31.85
C ILE A 211 -12.91 14.71 -32.53
N PRO A 212 -12.62 13.40 -32.57
CA PRO A 212 -11.41 12.90 -33.23
C PRO A 212 -11.39 13.23 -34.73
N GLU A 213 -10.26 13.76 -35.22
CA GLU A 213 -10.08 14.06 -36.66
C GLU A 213 -10.14 12.80 -37.53
N VAL A 214 -9.68 11.66 -36.99
CA VAL A 214 -9.74 10.35 -37.64
C VAL A 214 -10.53 9.41 -36.73
N ALA A 215 -11.78 9.14 -37.09
CA ALA A 215 -12.64 8.25 -36.32
C ALA A 215 -12.04 6.83 -36.25
N GLY A 216 -11.87 6.31 -35.04
CA GLY A 216 -11.36 4.95 -34.83
C GLY A 216 -9.85 4.77 -34.87
N SER A 217 -9.07 5.86 -34.98
CA SER A 217 -7.59 5.84 -35.01
C SER A 217 -6.94 5.16 -33.80
N TRP A 218 -7.65 5.06 -32.67
CA TRP A 218 -7.18 4.33 -31.50
C TRP A 218 -6.96 2.83 -31.78
N ARG A 219 -7.63 2.25 -32.79
CA ARG A 219 -7.42 0.84 -33.19
C ARG A 219 -6.04 0.61 -33.81
N ASP A 220 -5.51 1.60 -34.51
CA ASP A 220 -4.20 1.51 -35.15
C ASP A 220 -3.06 1.48 -34.11
N VAL A 221 -3.31 1.97 -32.89
CA VAL A 221 -2.37 1.88 -31.76
C VAL A 221 -2.22 0.44 -31.27
N GLU A 222 -3.30 -0.35 -31.28
CA GLU A 222 -3.26 -1.75 -30.88
C GLU A 222 -2.35 -2.56 -31.82
N ASP A 223 -2.46 -2.33 -33.13
CA ASP A 223 -1.62 -2.97 -34.15
C ASP A 223 -0.14 -2.58 -33.99
N PHE A 224 0.16 -1.34 -33.63
CA PHE A 224 1.52 -0.89 -33.36
C PHE A 224 2.13 -1.55 -32.11
N VAL A 225 1.37 -1.62 -31.02
CA VAL A 225 1.81 -2.26 -29.77
C VAL A 225 2.00 -3.77 -29.96
N GLN A 226 1.10 -4.44 -30.68
CA GLN A 226 1.24 -5.86 -31.01
C GLN A 226 2.40 -6.12 -31.99
N GLY A 227 2.70 -5.17 -32.88
CA GLY A 227 3.85 -5.22 -33.79
C GLY A 227 5.20 -5.17 -33.07
N LEU A 228 5.32 -4.36 -32.02
CA LEU A 228 6.53 -4.33 -31.16
C LEU A 228 6.77 -5.68 -30.46
N GLY A 229 5.70 -6.39 -30.06
CA GLY A 229 5.80 -7.73 -29.47
C GLY A 229 6.26 -8.83 -30.44
N LYS A 230 6.21 -8.60 -31.75
CA LYS A 230 6.68 -9.54 -32.78
C LYS A 230 8.09 -9.23 -33.32
N GLY A 231 8.64 -8.05 -32.99
CA GLY A 231 9.95 -7.59 -33.46
C GLY A 231 11.16 -8.12 -32.69
N GLU A 232 10.97 -8.77 -31.53
CA GLU A 232 12.05 -9.29 -30.69
C GLU A 232 12.20 -10.83 -30.71
N GLN A 233 11.54 -11.53 -31.64
CA GLN A 233 11.70 -12.99 -31.84
C GLN A 233 12.16 -13.36 -33.28
N GLY A 234 12.94 -12.49 -33.92
CA GLY A 234 13.56 -12.75 -35.22
C GLY A 234 15.06 -12.97 -35.12
#